data_AF-A0A834C7U9-F1
#
_entry.id   AF-A0A834C7U9-F1
#
_cell.length_a   1.000
_cell.length_b   1.000
_cell.length_c   1.000
_cell.angle_alpha   90.00
_cell.angle_beta   90.00
_cell.angle_gamma   90.00
#
_symmetry.space_group_name_H-M   'P 1'
#
loop_
_entity.id
_entity.type
_entity.pdbx_description
1 polymer ?
#
loop_
_entity_poly.entity_id
_entity_poly.type
_entity_poly.pdbx_seq_one_letter_code
_entity_poly.pdbx_strand_id
1 'polypeptide(L)'
;MTQDLKNQQPNNPTTQKPSNPKMTGHPNKLFVGGLSANTDDDGLRQHFERFGELIDHVVIKHKVQSRSRCFGFVTYAKPEHADAAMAARPHTVDGTAVEVKRAGMYVFMHAVKGTAFETPDQGKARLLTHWEQLDYGVQFTSSRKFFTISPIILYFLASFYTKYDTTHFIINTASLLSVLIPKLPQLHGVRIFGINKY
;
A
#
# COMPACT_ATOMS: atom_id res chain seq x y z
N MET A 1 2.46 -63.11 -16.79
CA MET A 1 2.92 -62.67 -18.13
C MET A 1 1.67 -62.26 -18.87
N THR A 2 1.35 -60.97 -19.05
CA THR A 2 2.16 -59.88 -19.62
C THR A 2 1.53 -58.54 -19.16
N GLN A 3 2.11 -57.83 -18.19
CA GLN A 3 2.77 -56.52 -18.34
C GLN A 3 2.11 -55.51 -19.30
N ASP A 4 1.31 -54.64 -18.70
CA ASP A 4 1.39 -53.17 -18.70
C ASP A 4 1.97 -52.42 -19.91
N LEU A 5 1.07 -51.73 -20.63
CA LEU A 5 1.37 -50.60 -21.49
C LEU A 5 0.43 -49.46 -21.11
N LYS A 6 0.92 -48.48 -20.34
CA LYS A 6 0.25 -47.19 -20.19
C LYS A 6 1.28 -46.06 -20.00
N ASN A 7 1.45 -45.33 -21.11
CA ASN A 7 1.79 -43.91 -21.26
C ASN A 7 2.74 -43.25 -20.26
N GLN A 8 3.97 -43.02 -20.73
CA GLN A 8 4.81 -41.91 -20.29
C GLN A 8 4.36 -40.61 -20.96
N GLN A 9 4.13 -39.57 -20.14
CA GLN A 9 4.09 -38.16 -20.56
C GLN A 9 5.10 -37.39 -19.70
N PRO A 10 5.85 -36.43 -20.29
CA PRO A 10 7.07 -35.87 -19.68
C PRO A 10 6.77 -34.86 -18.56
N ASN A 11 7.65 -34.88 -17.55
CA ASN A 11 7.68 -34.00 -16.39
C ASN A 11 7.71 -32.52 -16.79
N ASN A 12 6.68 -31.77 -16.39
CA ASN A 12 6.63 -30.31 -16.51
C ASN A 12 7.01 -29.69 -15.15
N PRO A 13 8.04 -28.82 -15.06
CA PRO A 13 8.50 -28.28 -13.78
C PRO A 13 7.43 -27.43 -13.09
N THR A 14 7.35 -27.65 -11.79
CA THR A 14 6.39 -27.16 -10.82
C THR A 14 6.11 -25.66 -10.95
N THR A 15 4.89 -25.31 -11.35
CA THR A 15 4.35 -23.94 -11.26
C THR A 15 4.26 -23.55 -9.79
N GLN A 16 5.20 -22.75 -9.30
CA GLN A 16 5.09 -22.14 -7.98
C GLN A 16 3.90 -21.16 -7.98
N LYS A 17 2.88 -21.51 -7.20
CA LYS A 17 1.71 -20.67 -6.93
C LYS A 17 2.19 -19.38 -6.24
N PRO A 18 1.86 -18.18 -6.76
CA PRO A 18 2.34 -16.94 -6.15
C PRO A 18 1.79 -16.84 -4.74
N SER A 19 2.70 -16.84 -3.76
CA SER A 19 2.40 -16.67 -2.35
C SER A 19 1.75 -15.30 -2.14
N ASN A 20 0.57 -15.31 -1.52
CA ASN A 20 -0.15 -14.10 -1.12
C ASN A 20 0.79 -13.21 -0.30
N PRO A 21 1.19 -12.00 -0.77
CA PRO A 21 2.21 -11.22 -0.09
C PRO A 21 1.65 -10.76 1.25
N LYS A 22 2.20 -11.30 2.34
CA LYS A 22 1.96 -10.81 3.70
C LYS A 22 2.26 -9.32 3.69
N MET A 23 1.24 -8.53 4.02
CA MET A 23 1.28 -7.07 4.05
C MET A 23 2.02 -6.60 5.31
N THR A 24 3.28 -6.98 5.46
CA THR A 24 4.18 -6.48 6.49
C THR A 24 4.77 -5.16 5.99
N GLY A 25 4.51 -4.07 6.70
CA GLY A 25 5.00 -2.74 6.38
C GLY A 25 6.52 -2.67 6.57
N HIS A 26 7.27 -3.12 5.57
CA HIS A 26 8.72 -2.99 5.57
C HIS A 26 9.10 -1.58 5.15
N PRO A 27 10.00 -0.89 5.86
CA PRO A 27 10.49 0.44 5.48
C PRO A 27 11.15 0.46 4.10
N ASN A 28 11.57 -0.71 3.60
CA ASN A 28 12.20 -0.92 2.31
C ASN A 28 11.19 -1.17 1.17
N LYS A 29 9.89 -1.21 1.48
CA LYS A 29 8.83 -1.46 0.51
C LYS A 29 8.28 -0.16 -0.04
N LEU A 30 8.42 0.00 -1.35
CA LEU A 30 7.89 1.10 -2.12
C LEU A 30 6.65 0.66 -2.88
N PHE A 31 5.70 1.59 -2.97
CA PHE A 31 4.55 1.52 -3.84
C PHE A 31 4.86 2.26 -5.14
N VAL A 32 4.50 1.66 -6.28
CA VAL A 32 4.69 2.22 -7.62
C VAL A 32 3.34 2.27 -8.33
N GLY A 33 2.83 3.47 -8.59
CA GLY A 33 1.58 3.72 -9.31
C GLY A 33 1.80 4.29 -10.71
N GLY A 34 0.82 4.14 -11.60
CA GLY A 34 0.86 4.72 -12.95
C GLY A 34 1.65 3.90 -13.97
N LEU A 35 1.84 2.60 -13.74
CA LEU A 35 2.49 1.70 -14.70
C LEU A 35 1.71 1.63 -16.02
N SER A 36 2.32 1.13 -17.11
CA SER A 36 1.54 0.83 -18.31
C SER A 36 0.68 -0.41 -18.09
N ALA A 37 -0.42 -0.55 -18.84
CA ALA A 37 -1.22 -1.78 -18.82
C ALA A 37 -0.41 -3.01 -19.28
N ASN A 38 0.61 -2.74 -20.11
CA ASN A 38 1.49 -3.75 -20.67
C ASN A 38 2.67 -4.07 -19.74
N THR A 39 3.05 -3.15 -18.83
CA THR A 39 4.16 -3.37 -17.89
C THR A 39 3.89 -4.60 -17.04
N ASP A 40 4.82 -5.55 -17.04
CA ASP A 40 4.81 -6.76 -16.24
C ASP A 40 5.82 -6.68 -15.09
N ASP A 41 5.89 -7.76 -14.31
CA ASP A 41 6.78 -7.86 -13.15
C ASP A 41 8.24 -7.65 -13.56
N ASP A 42 8.63 -8.17 -14.73
CA ASP A 42 9.98 -8.05 -15.28
C ASP A 42 10.32 -6.61 -15.69
N GLY A 43 9.41 -5.90 -16.37
CA GLY A 43 9.60 -4.48 -16.70
C GLY A 43 9.74 -3.60 -15.47
N LEU A 44 8.94 -3.87 -14.42
CA LEU A 44 9.06 -3.19 -13.14
C LEU A 44 10.42 -3.48 -12.49
N ARG A 45 10.83 -4.75 -12.43
CA ARG A 45 12.11 -5.17 -11.87
C ARG A 45 13.28 -4.49 -12.57
N GLN A 46 13.33 -4.57 -13.90
CA GLN A 46 14.44 -4.07 -14.70
C GLN A 46 14.68 -2.57 -14.48
N HIS A 47 13.60 -1.80 -14.29
CA HIS A 47 13.72 -0.38 -13.98
C HIS A 47 14.24 -0.12 -12.57
N PHE A 48 13.74 -0.82 -11.56
CA PHE A 48 14.03 -0.53 -10.16
C PHE A 48 15.30 -1.20 -9.63
N GLU A 49 15.78 -2.29 -10.24
CA GLU A 49 17.02 -2.99 -9.85
C GLU A 49 18.27 -2.11 -10.02
N ARG A 50 18.20 -1.05 -10.83
CA ARG A 50 19.29 -0.06 -11.00
C ARG A 50 19.59 0.76 -9.74
N PHE A 51 18.64 0.88 -8.82
CA PHE A 51 18.79 1.64 -7.58
C PHE A 51 19.27 0.77 -6.42
N GLY A 52 19.22 -0.57 -6.60
CA GLY A 52 19.70 -1.53 -5.63
C GLY A 52 19.04 -2.90 -5.77
N GLU A 53 19.50 -3.82 -4.92
CA GLU A 53 19.03 -5.20 -4.91
C GLU A 53 17.56 -5.31 -4.46
N LEU A 54 16.75 -5.97 -5.27
CA LEU A 54 15.33 -6.22 -5.03
C LEU A 54 15.11 -7.60 -4.39
N ILE A 55 14.42 -7.63 -3.26
CA ILE A 55 13.95 -8.88 -2.62
C ILE A 55 12.67 -9.36 -3.29
N ASP A 56 11.75 -8.44 -3.59
CA ASP A 56 10.41 -8.76 -4.08
C ASP A 56 9.90 -7.65 -5.00
N HIS A 57 9.20 -8.03 -6.05
CA HIS A 57 8.55 -7.11 -6.98
C HIS A 57 7.27 -7.76 -7.52
N VAL A 58 6.19 -6.99 -7.57
CA VAL A 58 4.90 -7.50 -8.04
C VAL A 58 4.07 -6.38 -8.66
N VAL A 59 3.56 -6.62 -9.85
CA VAL A 59 2.59 -5.79 -10.57
C VAL A 59 1.20 -6.39 -10.37
N ILE A 60 0.32 -5.59 -9.78
CA ILE A 60 -1.06 -5.97 -9.53
C ILE A 60 -1.91 -5.52 -10.71
N LYS A 61 -2.24 -6.47 -11.59
CA LYS A 61 -3.13 -6.26 -12.75
C LYS A 61 -4.56 -6.65 -12.41
N HIS A 62 -5.54 -5.88 -12.88
CA HIS A 62 -6.95 -6.21 -12.73
C HIS A 62 -7.39 -7.18 -13.83
N LYS A 63 -8.00 -8.32 -13.47
CA LYS A 63 -8.29 -9.41 -14.42
C LYS A 63 -9.61 -9.30 -15.20
N VAL A 64 -10.50 -8.33 -14.88
CA VAL A 64 -11.93 -8.45 -15.26
C VAL A 64 -12.51 -7.30 -16.11
N GLN A 65 -11.89 -6.11 -16.21
CA GLN A 65 -12.50 -4.99 -16.95
C GLN A 65 -11.50 -4.12 -17.72
N SER A 66 -11.98 -3.56 -18.83
CA SER A 66 -11.31 -2.69 -19.81
C SER A 66 -10.85 -1.33 -19.26
N ARG A 67 -10.13 -1.30 -18.13
CA ARG A 67 -9.32 -0.16 -17.69
C ARG A 67 -8.30 -0.64 -16.65
N SER A 68 -7.03 -0.59 -17.01
CA SER A 68 -5.94 -1.15 -16.21
C SER A 68 -5.72 -0.37 -14.91
N ARG A 69 -5.46 -1.07 -13.79
CA ARG A 69 -5.16 -0.47 -12.48
C ARG A 69 -3.68 -0.10 -12.30
N CYS A 70 -2.80 -0.65 -13.15
CA CYS A 70 -1.46 -0.10 -13.41
C CYS A 70 -0.61 0.23 -12.17
N PHE A 71 -0.43 -0.71 -11.25
CA PHE A 71 0.40 -0.48 -10.07
C PHE A 71 1.13 -1.73 -9.59
N GLY A 72 2.17 -1.51 -8.80
CA GLY A 72 2.97 -2.56 -8.23
C GLY A 72 3.63 -2.16 -6.92
N PHE A 73 4.33 -3.13 -6.35
CA PHE A 73 5.18 -2.94 -5.19
C PHE A 73 6.57 -3.43 -5.49
N VAL A 74 7.54 -2.76 -4.89
CA VAL A 74 8.96 -3.09 -5.00
C VAL A 74 9.53 -3.09 -3.58
N THR A 75 10.23 -4.14 -3.20
CA THR A 75 10.85 -4.28 -1.89
C THR A 75 12.35 -4.43 -2.05
N TYR A 76 13.12 -3.49 -1.50
CA TYR A 76 14.58 -3.54 -1.54
C TYR A 76 15.18 -4.34 -0.37
N ALA A 77 16.37 -4.87 -0.60
CA ALA A 77 17.16 -5.53 0.43
C ALA A 77 17.56 -4.58 1.57
N LYS A 78 17.92 -3.35 1.22
CA LYS A 78 18.36 -2.32 2.17
C LYS A 78 17.48 -1.07 2.07
N PRO A 79 17.22 -0.36 3.19
CA PRO A 79 16.46 0.88 3.18
C PRO A 79 17.12 1.98 2.33
N GLU A 80 18.45 2.02 2.28
CA GLU A 80 19.23 2.99 1.50
C GLU A 80 18.89 2.95 0.01
N HIS A 81 18.61 1.75 -0.55
CA HIS A 81 18.21 1.60 -1.94
C HIS A 81 16.80 2.15 -2.20
N ALA A 82 15.89 1.97 -1.24
CA ALA A 82 14.56 2.56 -1.31
C ALA A 82 14.63 4.10 -1.24
N ASP A 83 15.56 4.64 -0.44
CA ASP A 83 15.80 6.08 -0.33
C ASP A 83 16.39 6.65 -1.63
N ALA A 84 17.35 5.94 -2.23
CA ALA A 84 17.93 6.29 -3.53
C ALA A 84 16.88 6.30 -4.64
N ALA A 85 16.02 5.28 -4.70
CA ALA A 85 14.90 5.24 -5.64
C ALA A 85 13.90 6.39 -5.39
N MET A 86 13.62 6.75 -4.14
CA MET A 86 12.75 7.89 -3.83
C MET A 86 13.37 9.24 -4.21
N ALA A 87 14.69 9.39 -4.10
CA ALA A 87 15.41 10.60 -4.47
C ALA A 87 15.51 10.79 -5.99
N ALA A 88 15.51 9.70 -6.77
CA ALA A 88 15.63 9.72 -8.22
C ALA A 88 14.33 10.06 -8.97
N ARG A 89 13.30 10.58 -8.29
CA ARG A 89 12.04 11.01 -8.94
C ARG A 89 12.28 12.24 -9.83
N PRO A 90 11.57 12.38 -10.97
CA PRO A 90 10.49 11.53 -11.48
C PRO A 90 10.98 10.26 -12.19
N HIS A 91 10.19 9.18 -12.13
CA HIS A 91 10.49 7.90 -12.77
C HIS A 91 9.65 7.68 -14.01
N THR A 92 10.22 6.98 -14.99
CA THR A 92 9.53 6.60 -16.23
C THR A 92 9.78 5.11 -16.53
N VAL A 93 8.72 4.31 -16.50
CA VAL A 93 8.76 2.86 -16.78
C VAL A 93 7.98 2.61 -18.07
N ASP A 94 8.60 1.95 -19.04
CA ASP A 94 8.01 1.66 -20.36
C ASP A 94 7.40 2.89 -21.05
N GLY A 95 8.09 4.03 -20.95
CA GLY A 95 7.64 5.30 -21.53
C GLY A 95 6.48 5.97 -20.78
N THR A 96 6.00 5.41 -19.67
CA THR A 96 4.94 5.97 -18.83
C THR A 96 5.52 6.56 -17.55
N ALA A 97 5.12 7.78 -17.18
CA ALA A 97 5.54 8.39 -15.93
C ALA A 97 4.90 7.67 -14.74
N VAL A 98 5.72 7.24 -13.78
CA VAL A 98 5.26 6.48 -12.61
C VAL A 98 5.46 7.26 -11.31
N GLU A 99 4.54 7.05 -10.38
CA GLU A 99 4.59 7.66 -9.05
C GLU A 99 5.07 6.66 -8.01
N VAL A 100 6.17 6.99 -7.32
CA VAL A 100 6.75 6.16 -6.26
C VAL A 100 6.50 6.78 -4.90
N LYS A 101 5.91 6.01 -3.97
CA LYS A 101 5.58 6.45 -2.61
C LYS A 101 6.04 5.42 -1.58
N ARG A 102 6.48 5.89 -0.41
CA ARG A 102 6.66 5.02 0.76
C ARG A 102 5.30 4.54 1.26
N ALA A 103 5.24 3.31 1.76
CA ALA A 103 4.04 2.71 2.33
C ALA A 103 3.70 3.28 3.73
N GLY A 104 3.40 4.57 3.81
CA GLY A 104 2.99 5.23 5.05
C GLY A 104 1.47 5.13 5.26
N MET A 105 1.00 4.19 6.07
CA MET A 105 -0.44 3.93 6.27
C MET A 105 -1.22 5.15 6.79
N TYR A 106 -0.65 5.92 7.73
CA TYR A 106 -1.32 7.10 8.29
C TYR A 106 -1.45 8.24 7.27
N VAL A 107 -0.34 8.63 6.65
CA VAL A 107 -0.31 9.67 5.61
C VAL A 107 -1.22 9.28 4.45
N PHE A 108 -1.13 8.03 4.02
CA PHE A 108 -1.96 7.48 2.95
C PHE A 108 -3.45 7.56 3.26
N MET A 109 -3.90 7.07 4.42
CA MET A 109 -5.33 7.05 4.74
C MET A 109 -5.91 8.45 4.97
N HIS A 110 -5.14 9.37 5.56
CA HIS A 110 -5.70 10.62 6.09
C HIS A 110 -5.26 11.90 5.41
N ALA A 111 -4.07 11.94 4.83
CA ALA A 111 -3.55 13.13 4.16
C ALA A 111 -3.68 13.06 2.63
N VAL A 112 -3.69 11.84 2.06
CA VAL A 112 -3.83 11.67 0.61
C VAL A 112 -5.32 11.59 0.21
N LYS A 113 -5.73 12.49 -0.70
CA LYS A 113 -7.05 12.51 -1.34
C LYS A 113 -7.07 11.69 -2.63
N GLY A 114 -8.28 11.36 -3.10
CA GLY A 114 -8.48 10.55 -4.30
C GLY A 114 -8.09 9.10 -4.05
N THR A 115 -8.27 8.23 -5.03
CA THR A 115 -7.54 6.97 -5.05
C THR A 115 -6.11 7.26 -5.50
N ALA A 116 -5.11 6.57 -4.94
CA ALA A 116 -3.71 6.70 -5.37
C ALA A 116 -3.49 6.39 -6.87
N PHE A 117 -4.51 5.84 -7.52
CA PHE A 117 -4.58 5.56 -8.94
C PHE A 117 -5.42 6.66 -9.60
N GLU A 118 -4.79 7.47 -10.44
CA GLU A 118 -5.41 8.59 -11.13
C GLU A 118 -6.53 8.11 -12.07
N THR A 119 -7.71 8.70 -11.93
CA THR A 119 -8.61 8.89 -13.07
C THR A 119 -8.71 10.39 -13.33
N PRO A 120 -8.67 10.86 -14.59
CA PRO A 120 -8.86 12.27 -14.92
C PRO A 120 -10.20 12.85 -14.41
N ASP A 121 -11.16 11.98 -14.09
CA ASP A 121 -12.53 12.27 -13.72
C ASP A 121 -12.95 11.61 -12.38
N GLN A 122 -12.11 11.65 -11.33
CA GLN A 122 -12.46 11.16 -9.98
C GLN A 122 -13.76 11.76 -9.39
N GLY A 123 -14.35 12.77 -10.03
CA GLY A 123 -15.63 13.37 -9.64
C GLY A 123 -15.64 13.74 -8.16
N LYS A 124 -16.65 13.24 -7.44
CA LYS A 124 -16.84 13.48 -6.00
C LYS A 124 -15.73 12.86 -5.13
N ALA A 125 -15.06 11.80 -5.59
CA ALA A 125 -14.00 11.12 -4.85
C ALA A 125 -12.70 11.94 -4.75
N ARG A 126 -12.46 12.89 -5.68
CA ARG A 126 -11.29 13.79 -5.64
C ARG A 126 -11.22 14.61 -4.35
N LEU A 127 -12.37 14.90 -3.77
CA LEU A 127 -12.46 15.71 -2.55
C LEU A 127 -12.30 14.88 -1.28
N LEU A 128 -12.40 13.55 -1.37
CA LEU A 128 -12.39 12.61 -0.26
C LEU A 128 -11.00 12.04 0.01
N THR A 129 -10.65 11.83 1.27
CA THR A 129 -9.43 11.07 1.66
C THR A 129 -9.62 9.58 1.41
N HIS A 130 -8.51 8.83 1.36
CA HIS A 130 -8.57 7.38 1.26
C HIS A 130 -9.35 6.74 2.41
N TRP A 131 -9.24 7.26 3.64
CA TRP A 131 -10.04 6.85 4.79
C TRP A 131 -11.54 7.03 4.51
N GLU A 132 -11.93 8.18 3.94
CA GLU A 132 -13.32 8.47 3.63
C GLU A 132 -13.85 7.61 2.48
N GLN A 133 -12.99 7.19 1.56
CA GLN A 133 -13.36 6.30 0.45
C GLN A 133 -13.43 4.82 0.84
N LEU A 134 -12.78 4.42 1.94
CA LEU A 134 -12.77 3.03 2.40
C LEU A 134 -14.19 2.48 2.56
N ASP A 135 -14.44 1.27 2.07
CA ASP A 135 -15.77 0.65 2.07
C ASP A 135 -16.87 1.54 1.47
N TYR A 136 -16.55 2.25 0.40
CA TYR A 136 -17.49 3.12 -0.34
C TYR A 136 -18.10 4.24 0.52
N GLY A 137 -17.38 4.70 1.55
CA GLY A 137 -17.86 5.74 2.46
C GLY A 137 -18.82 5.23 3.55
N VAL A 138 -19.12 3.94 3.59
CA VAL A 138 -19.94 3.35 4.65
C VAL A 138 -19.20 3.44 5.97
N GLN A 139 -19.86 3.99 6.98
CA GLN A 139 -19.30 4.10 8.32
C GLN A 139 -19.46 2.79 9.11
N PHE A 140 -18.58 2.57 10.09
CA PHE A 140 -18.65 1.43 11.03
C PHE A 140 -18.56 0.01 10.43
N THR A 141 -17.94 -0.10 9.27
CA THR A 141 -17.58 -1.39 8.66
C THR A 141 -16.51 -2.12 9.48
N SER A 142 -16.39 -3.44 9.25
CA SER A 142 -15.37 -4.27 9.91
C SER A 142 -13.96 -3.74 9.64
N SER A 143 -13.67 -3.31 8.40
CA SER A 143 -12.38 -2.74 8.02
C SER A 143 -12.09 -1.45 8.79
N ARG A 144 -13.04 -0.51 8.87
CA ARG A 144 -12.87 0.75 9.61
C ARG A 144 -12.71 0.50 11.10
N LYS A 145 -13.50 -0.40 11.68
CA LYS A 145 -13.39 -0.81 13.09
C LYS A 145 -12.02 -1.41 13.38
N PHE A 146 -11.50 -2.27 12.50
CA PHE A 146 -10.16 -2.81 12.64
C PHE A 146 -9.10 -1.70 12.70
N PHE A 147 -9.15 -0.75 11.76
CA PHE A 147 -8.20 0.35 11.69
C PHE A 147 -8.37 1.43 12.79
N THR A 148 -9.52 1.51 13.46
CA THR A 148 -9.71 2.41 14.62
C THR A 148 -9.36 1.71 15.94
N ILE A 149 -9.69 0.44 16.08
CA ILE A 149 -9.48 -0.33 17.32
C ILE A 149 -8.02 -0.75 17.47
N SER A 150 -7.33 -1.12 16.39
CA SER A 150 -5.94 -1.58 16.46
C SER A 150 -4.98 -0.59 17.17
N PRO A 151 -4.99 0.73 16.85
CA PRO A 151 -4.19 1.71 17.59
C PRO A 151 -4.57 1.86 19.07
N ILE A 152 -5.86 1.72 19.40
CA ILE A 152 -6.34 1.81 20.79
C ILE A 152 -5.81 0.63 21.61
N ILE A 153 -5.90 -0.58 21.07
CA ILE A 153 -5.33 -1.78 21.72
C ILE A 153 -3.82 -1.61 21.90
N LEU A 154 -3.12 -1.14 20.86
CA LEU A 154 -1.67 -0.92 20.92
C LEU A 154 -1.31 0.13 21.99
N TYR A 155 -2.10 1.19 22.12
CA TYR A 155 -1.92 2.20 23.16
C TYR A 155 -2.04 1.62 24.57
N PHE A 156 -3.07 0.80 24.82
CA PHE A 156 -3.22 0.14 26.11
C PHE A 156 -2.05 -0.81 26.38
N LEU A 157 -1.67 -1.64 25.41
CA LEU A 157 -0.55 -2.56 25.54
C LEU A 157 0.77 -1.83 25.82
N ALA A 158 1.04 -0.74 25.12
CA ALA A 158 2.20 0.10 25.35
C ALA A 158 2.18 0.72 26.75
N SER A 159 1.02 1.21 27.20
CA SER A 159 0.86 1.80 28.54
C SER A 159 1.10 0.78 29.65
N PHE A 160 0.64 -0.45 29.48
CA PHE A 160 0.92 -1.56 30.41
C PHE A 160 2.41 -1.90 30.43
N TYR A 161 3.06 -1.96 29.27
CA TYR A 161 4.48 -2.30 29.17
C TYR A 161 5.39 -1.25 29.81
N THR A 162 5.08 0.04 29.63
CA THR A 162 5.86 1.14 30.21
C THR A 162 5.49 1.45 31.67
N LYS A 163 4.64 0.62 32.30
CA LYS A 163 4.15 0.84 33.67
C LYS A 163 3.60 2.25 33.90
N TYR A 164 2.93 2.81 32.90
CA TYR A 164 2.35 4.15 32.95
C TYR A 164 3.35 5.29 33.21
N ASP A 165 4.61 5.12 32.79
CA ASP A 165 5.59 6.22 32.78
C ASP A 165 5.01 7.46 32.08
N THR A 166 5.13 8.62 32.75
CA THR A 166 4.46 9.86 32.33
C THR A 166 4.90 10.35 30.96
N THR A 167 6.20 10.26 30.65
CA THR A 167 6.74 10.74 29.37
C THR A 167 6.23 9.87 28.22
N HIS A 168 6.31 8.54 28.34
CA HIS A 168 5.80 7.63 27.32
C HIS A 168 4.28 7.71 27.19
N PHE A 169 3.57 7.85 28.30
CA PHE A 169 2.11 7.99 28.32
C PHE A 169 1.65 9.23 27.56
N ILE A 170 2.27 10.39 27.78
CA ILE A 170 1.92 11.64 27.07
C ILE A 170 2.19 11.49 25.57
N ILE A 171 3.36 10.97 25.19
CA ILE A 171 3.74 10.79 23.78
C ILE A 171 2.79 9.81 23.08
N ASN A 172 2.50 8.67 23.70
CA ASN A 172 1.58 7.66 23.14
C ASN A 172 0.15 8.18 23.06
N THR A 173 -0.29 8.99 24.03
CA THR A 173 -1.60 9.64 24.02
C THR A 173 -1.71 10.64 22.88
N ALA A 174 -0.71 11.51 22.71
CA ALA A 174 -0.67 12.48 21.61
C ALA A 174 -0.66 11.77 20.24
N SER A 175 0.13 10.70 20.11
CA SER A 175 0.16 9.84 18.93
C SER A 175 -1.22 9.23 18.64
N LEU A 176 -1.89 8.64 19.64
CA LEU A 176 -3.23 8.06 19.48
C LEU A 176 -4.26 9.10 19.02
N LEU A 177 -4.27 10.28 19.64
CA LEU A 177 -5.17 11.37 19.27
C LEU A 177 -4.95 11.82 17.83
N SER A 178 -3.70 11.94 17.37
CA SER A 178 -3.38 12.29 15.98
C SER A 178 -3.98 11.30 14.96
N VAL A 179 -4.07 10.01 15.32
CA VAL A 179 -4.61 8.95 14.46
C VAL A 179 -6.13 8.84 14.54
N LEU A 180 -6.72 9.07 15.70
CA LEU A 180 -8.16 8.88 15.96
C LEU A 180 -9.01 10.09 15.59
N ILE A 181 -8.55 11.32 15.87
CA ILE A 181 -9.33 12.53 15.61
C ILE A 181 -9.80 12.57 14.14
N PRO A 182 -8.93 12.40 13.12
CA PRO A 182 -9.36 12.43 11.72
C PRO A 182 -10.31 11.29 11.33
N LYS A 183 -10.39 10.21 12.11
CA LYS A 183 -11.26 9.05 11.86
C LYS A 183 -12.67 9.23 12.41
N LEU A 184 -12.92 10.26 13.22
CA LEU A 184 -14.22 10.48 13.83
C LEU A 184 -15.30 10.76 12.77
N PRO A 185 -16.51 10.18 12.88
CA PRO A 185 -17.60 10.42 11.93
C PRO A 185 -17.96 11.91 11.77
N GLN A 186 -17.81 12.67 12.86
CA GLN A 186 -18.07 14.12 12.90
C GLN A 186 -17.12 14.94 12.03
N LEU A 187 -15.93 14.41 11.74
CA LEU A 187 -14.91 15.06 10.94
C LEU A 187 -14.89 14.57 9.48
N HIS A 188 -15.92 13.82 9.08
CA HIS A 188 -16.09 13.40 7.68
C HIS A 188 -16.23 14.61 6.76
N GLY A 189 -15.36 14.71 5.76
CA GLY A 189 -15.32 15.85 4.83
C GLY A 189 -14.68 17.11 5.42
N VAL A 190 -14.29 17.11 6.69
CA VAL A 190 -13.62 18.25 7.33
C VAL A 190 -12.12 18.17 7.06
N ARG A 191 -11.53 19.31 6.68
CA ARG A 191 -10.08 19.44 6.47
C ARG A 191 -9.51 20.35 7.54
N ILE A 192 -8.86 19.75 8.51
CA ILE A 192 -8.16 20.46 9.58
C ILE A 192 -7.00 21.25 8.92
N PHE A 193 -6.82 22.52 9.32
CA PHE A 193 -5.82 23.47 8.77
C PHE A 193 -6.03 23.99 7.34
N GLY A 194 -7.22 23.83 6.74
CA GLY A 194 -7.47 24.41 5.41
C GLY A 194 -6.62 23.82 4.28
N ILE A 195 -5.98 22.67 4.52
CA ILE A 195 -5.22 21.93 3.51
C ILE A 195 -6.18 21.61 2.34
N ASN A 196 -5.88 22.16 1.15
CA ASN A 196 -6.69 22.09 -0.07
C ASN A 196 -8.12 22.67 0.07
N LYS A 197 -8.21 23.95 0.45
CA LYS A 197 -9.37 24.80 0.17
C LYS A 197 -9.36 25.14 -1.34
N TYR A 198 -10.24 24.52 -2.12
CA TYR A 198 -10.53 24.90 -3.51
C TYR A 198 -12.04 25.04 -3.66
#